data_AF-A0A659UH00-F1
#
_entry.id   AF-A0A659UH00-F1
#
_cell.length_a   1.000
_cell.length_b   1.000
_cell.length_c   1.000
_cell.angle_alpha   90.00
_cell.angle_beta   90.00
_cell.angle_gamma   90.00
#
_symmetry.space_group_name_H-M   'P 1'
#
loop_
_entity.id
_entity.type
_entity.pdbx_description
1 polymer ?
#
loop_
_entity_poly.entity_id
_entity_poly.type
_entity_poly.pdbx_seq_one_letter_code
_entity_poly.pdbx_strand_id
1 'polypeptide(L)'
;EDSKPLVAKVFGAKMGYVPYIMPGFDLAKAAADVFDADPTVEGLILDKHGIFTFGDDARQAYDRMIHHVTVAEDYVAKHGKPKTVKAALPAKL
;
A
#
# COMPACT_ATOMS: atom_id res chain seq x y z
N GLU A 1 -3.76 13.75 -3.31
CA GLU A 1 -2.77 13.51 -4.38
C GLU A 1 -3.25 12.35 -5.21
N ASP A 2 -2.76 12.21 -6.44
CA ASP A 2 -3.07 11.06 -7.29
C ASP A 2 -2.25 9.84 -6.81
N SER A 3 -2.92 8.75 -6.47
CA SER A 3 -2.31 7.55 -5.88
C SER A 3 -1.35 6.85 -6.84
N LYS A 4 -1.68 6.79 -8.14
CA LYS A 4 -0.89 6.04 -9.12
C LYS A 4 0.55 6.55 -9.27
N PRO A 5 0.81 7.86 -9.50
CA PRO A 5 2.18 8.37 -9.57
C PRO A 5 2.91 8.28 -8.22
N LEU A 6 2.19 8.37 -7.10
CA LEU A 6 2.78 8.23 -5.77
C LEU A 6 3.29 6.80 -5.53
N VAL A 7 2.52 5.78 -5.92
CA VAL A 7 2.94 4.37 -5.81
C VAL A 7 4.23 4.12 -6.59
N ALA A 8 4.30 4.58 -7.84
CA ALA A 8 5.52 4.44 -8.64
C ALA A 8 6.72 5.18 -8.02
N LYS A 9 6.51 6.34 -7.40
CA LYS A 9 7.56 7.10 -6.72
C LYS A 9 8.07 6.41 -5.46
N VAL A 10 7.20 5.81 -4.66
CA VAL A 10 7.54 5.22 -3.36
C VAL A 10 8.11 3.81 -3.50
N PHE A 11 7.49 2.97 -4.33
CA PHE A 11 7.79 1.55 -4.42
C PHE A 11 8.52 1.15 -5.71
N GLY A 12 8.63 2.05 -6.68
CA GLY A 12 9.23 1.75 -7.97
C GLY A 12 8.46 0.67 -8.73
N ALA A 13 9.19 -0.23 -9.38
CA ALA A 13 8.63 -1.35 -10.14
C ALA A 13 8.24 -2.56 -9.26
N LYS A 14 8.40 -2.48 -7.93
CA LYS A 14 8.16 -3.61 -7.03
C LYS A 14 6.68 -3.78 -6.65
N MET A 15 5.85 -2.78 -6.89
CA MET A 15 4.43 -2.80 -6.52
C MET A 15 3.55 -2.43 -7.71
N GLY A 16 2.59 -3.30 -8.02
CA GLY A 16 1.52 -3.00 -8.98
C GLY A 16 0.49 -2.02 -8.40
N TYR A 17 -0.24 -1.31 -9.27
CA TYR A 17 -1.31 -0.40 -8.87
C TYR A 17 -2.67 -0.94 -9.33
N VAL A 18 -3.60 -1.12 -8.40
CA VAL A 18 -4.98 -1.51 -8.67
C VAL A 18 -5.87 -0.28 -8.44
N PRO A 19 -6.65 0.17 -9.45
CA PRO A 19 -7.58 1.28 -9.28
C PRO A 19 -8.66 0.93 -8.26
N TYR A 20 -9.31 1.94 -7.70
CA TYR A 20 -10.37 1.72 -6.72
C TYR A 20 -11.53 0.91 -7.32
N ILE A 21 -11.80 -0.25 -6.73
CA ILE A 21 -12.92 -1.13 -7.04
C ILE A 21 -13.54 -1.54 -5.70
N MET A 22 -14.87 -1.66 -5.65
CA MET A 22 -15.57 -2.06 -4.43
C MET A 22 -15.01 -3.41 -3.90
N PRO A 23 -14.78 -3.56 -2.58
CA PRO A 23 -14.29 -4.82 -2.01
C PRO A 23 -15.19 -6.00 -2.38
N GLY A 24 -14.58 -7.10 -2.81
CA GLY A 24 -15.31 -8.30 -3.23
C GLY A 24 -14.61 -9.01 -4.38
N PHE A 25 -15.39 -9.79 -5.13
CA PHE A 25 -14.87 -10.64 -6.21
C PHE A 25 -14.29 -9.84 -7.38
N ASP A 26 -14.90 -8.71 -7.75
CA ASP A 26 -14.40 -7.87 -8.85
C ASP A 26 -13.02 -7.29 -8.55
N LEU A 27 -12.80 -6.86 -7.29
CA LEU A 27 -11.49 -6.42 -6.84
C LEU A 27 -10.45 -7.56 -6.91
N ALA A 28 -10.84 -8.77 -6.52
CA ALA A 28 -9.95 -9.93 -6.60
C ALA A 28 -9.55 -10.25 -8.05
N LYS A 29 -10.50 -10.19 -9.00
CA LYS A 29 -10.22 -10.37 -10.43
C LYS A 29 -9.28 -9.30 -10.97
N ALA A 30 -9.54 -8.03 -10.66
CA ALA A 30 -8.68 -6.94 -11.10
C ALA A 30 -7.27 -7.03 -10.50
N ALA A 31 -7.15 -7.47 -9.24
CA ALA A 31 -5.86 -7.72 -8.61
C ALA A 31 -5.09 -8.85 -9.32
N ALA A 32 -5.78 -9.93 -9.68
CA ALA A 32 -5.20 -11.03 -10.46
C ALA A 32 -4.75 -10.55 -11.85
N ASP A 33 -5.58 -9.81 -12.59
CA ASP A 33 -5.23 -9.28 -13.91
C ASP A 33 -3.97 -8.38 -13.86
N VAL A 34 -3.83 -7.57 -12.81
CA VAL A 34 -2.65 -6.71 -12.62
C VAL A 34 -1.40 -7.53 -12.29
N PHE A 35 -1.53 -8.58 -11.47
CA PHE A 35 -0.41 -9.46 -11.15
C PHE A 35 0.03 -10.29 -12.37
N ASP A 36 -0.92 -10.82 -13.14
CA ASP A 36 -0.63 -11.63 -14.33
C ASP A 36 0.04 -10.80 -15.45
N ALA A 37 -0.23 -9.49 -15.50
CA ALA A 37 0.44 -8.58 -16.42
C ALA A 37 1.93 -8.35 -16.09
N ASP A 38 2.30 -8.42 -14.82
CA ASP A 38 3.70 -8.35 -14.36
C ASP A 38 3.93 -9.19 -13.10
N PRO A 39 4.24 -10.49 -13.26
CA PRO A 39 4.48 -11.39 -12.12
C PRO A 39 5.79 -11.09 -11.36
N THR A 40 6.59 -10.11 -11.79
CA THR A 40 7.83 -9.73 -11.11
C THR A 40 7.60 -8.81 -9.91
N VAL A 41 6.38 -8.28 -9.76
CA VAL A 41 5.98 -7.47 -8.60
C VAL A 41 5.94 -8.31 -7.34
N GLU A 42 6.30 -7.69 -6.22
CA GLU A 42 6.29 -8.32 -4.90
C GLU A 42 4.96 -8.09 -4.17
N GLY A 43 4.09 -7.25 -4.72
CA GLY A 43 2.81 -6.90 -4.15
C GLY A 43 2.00 -5.91 -5.00
N LEU A 44 0.83 -5.55 -4.49
CA LEU A 44 -0.10 -4.61 -5.11
C LEU A 44 -0.51 -3.54 -4.11
N ILE A 45 -0.62 -2.30 -4.58
CA ILE A 45 -1.30 -1.21 -3.86
C ILE A 45 -2.70 -1.06 -4.45
N LEU A 46 -3.68 -1.28 -3.60
CA LEU A 46 -5.09 -1.16 -3.92
C LEU A 46 -5.56 0.22 -3.48
N ASP A 47 -5.93 1.07 -4.45
CA ASP A 47 -6.31 2.44 -4.16
C ASP A 47 -7.44 2.49 -3.12
N LYS A 48 -7.24 3.26 -2.05
CA LYS A 48 -8.15 3.41 -0.89
C LYS A 48 -8.48 2.13 -0.10
N HIS A 49 -7.73 1.04 -0.29
CA HIS A 49 -7.90 -0.21 0.47
C HIS A 49 -6.67 -0.52 1.30
N GLY A 50 -5.50 -0.59 0.66
CA GLY A 50 -4.28 -1.01 1.32
C GLY A 50 -3.30 -1.69 0.37
N ILE A 51 -2.59 -2.68 0.92
CA ILE A 51 -1.48 -3.37 0.28
C ILE A 51 -1.71 -4.88 0.32
N PHE A 52 -1.37 -5.56 -0.76
CA PHE A 52 -1.13 -7.00 -0.79
C PHE A 52 0.35 -7.25 -1.07
N THR A 53 0.89 -8.33 -0.50
CA THR A 53 2.23 -8.82 -0.81
C THR A 53 2.17 -10.31 -1.09
N PHE A 54 3.01 -10.74 -2.01
CA PHE A 54 3.07 -12.12 -2.47
C PHE A 54 4.37 -12.76 -2.05
N GLY A 55 4.40 -14.09 -2.04
CA GLY A 55 5.63 -14.84 -1.87
C GLY A 55 5.44 -16.33 -2.14
N ASP A 56 6.54 -17.04 -2.35
CA ASP A 56 6.55 -18.48 -2.60
C ASP A 56 6.03 -19.27 -1.37
N ASP A 57 6.15 -18.66 -0.20
CA ASP A 57 5.59 -19.15 1.06
C ASP A 57 5.05 -18.00 1.92
N ALA A 58 4.31 -18.36 2.97
CA ALA A 58 3.68 -17.41 3.87
C ALA A 58 4.70 -16.50 4.59
N ARG A 59 5.90 -16.99 4.89
CA ARG A 59 6.95 -16.23 5.56
C ARG A 59 7.48 -15.15 4.62
N GLN A 60 7.79 -15.49 3.37
CA GLN A 60 8.27 -14.55 2.37
C GLN A 60 7.23 -13.44 2.09
N ALA A 61 5.95 -13.79 1.95
CA ALA A 61 4.88 -12.82 1.76
C ALA A 61 4.76 -11.86 2.94
N TYR A 62 4.89 -12.37 4.18
CA TYR A 62 4.84 -11.56 5.39
C TYR A 62 6.07 -10.68 5.59
N ASP A 63 7.27 -11.20 5.32
CA ASP A 63 8.52 -10.43 5.35
C ASP A 63 8.46 -9.25 4.35
N ARG A 64 7.91 -9.48 3.15
CA ARG A 64 7.64 -8.43 2.16
C ARG A 64 6.60 -7.42 2.64
N MET A 65 5.56 -7.87 3.35
CA MET A 65 4.58 -6.95 3.95
C MET A 65 5.27 -5.97 4.89
N ILE A 66 6.11 -6.49 5.79
CA ILE A 66 6.88 -5.66 6.73
C ILE A 66 7.77 -4.68 5.95
N HIS A 67 8.55 -5.17 4.99
CA HIS A 67 9.46 -4.35 4.20
C HIS A 67 8.75 -3.18 3.51
N HIS A 68 7.70 -3.47 2.73
CA HIS A 68 7.00 -2.44 1.95
C HIS A 68 6.21 -1.47 2.83
N VAL A 69 5.66 -1.92 3.95
CA VAL A 69 5.05 -1.00 4.94
C VAL A 69 6.11 -0.07 5.53
N THR A 70 7.29 -0.58 5.90
CA THR A 70 8.40 0.26 6.40
C THR A 70 8.85 1.28 5.36
N VAL A 71 8.94 0.92 4.07
CA VAL A 71 9.23 1.89 2.99
C VAL A 71 8.20 3.01 2.94
N ALA A 72 6.91 2.68 3.09
CA ALA A 72 5.84 3.67 3.12
C ALA A 72 5.94 4.57 4.37
N GLU A 73 6.20 4.00 5.54
CA GLU A 73 6.40 4.74 6.79
C GLU A 73 7.57 5.72 6.68
N ASP A 74 8.71 5.28 6.15
CA ASP A 74 9.89 6.11 5.93
C ASP A 74 9.61 7.26 4.95
N TYR A 75 8.85 7.00 3.89
CA TYR A 75 8.45 8.03 2.95
C TYR A 75 7.56 9.09 3.63
N VAL A 76 6.58 8.65 4.42
CA VAL A 76 5.69 9.54 5.18
C VAL A 76 6.46 10.30 6.26
N ALA A 77 7.45 9.71 6.92
CA ALA A 77 8.27 10.42 7.90
C ALA A 77 9.06 11.57 7.26
N LYS A 78 9.52 11.40 6.02
CA LYS A 78 10.33 12.40 5.28
C LYS A 78 9.50 13.46 4.56
N HIS A 79 8.30 13.11 4.07
CA HIS A 79 7.49 13.96 3.19
C HIS A 79 6.10 14.27 3.73
N GLY A 80 5.69 13.59 4.80
CA GLY A 80 4.39 13.75 5.41
C GLY A 80 4.25 15.13 6.02
N LYS A 81 3.02 15.66 5.99
CA LYS A 81 2.70 16.88 6.72
C LYS A 81 2.89 16.62 8.22
N PRO A 82 3.41 17.59 8.98
CA PRO A 82 3.55 17.44 10.42
C PRO A 82 2.22 16.98 11.01
N LYS A 83 2.24 15.91 11.81
CA LYS A 83 1.05 15.42 12.51
C LYS A 83 0.50 16.60 13.30
N THR A 84 -0.69 17.07 12.96
CA THR A 84 -1.41 18.07 13.75
C THR A 84 -1.44 17.55 15.18
N VAL A 85 -0.88 18.34 16.10
CA VAL A 85 -0.84 18.01 17.52
C VAL A 85 -2.26 17.65 17.94
N LYS A 86 -2.43 16.47 18.57
CA LYS A 86 -3.73 16.09 19.11
C LYS A 86 -4.19 17.22 20.02
N ALA A 87 -5.38 17.78 19.74
CA ALA A 87 -6.00 18.74 20.64
C ALA A 87 -6.01 18.15 22.04
N ALA A 88 -5.54 18.92 23.02
CA ALA A 88 -5.56 18.48 24.41
C ALA A 88 -7.02 18.19 24.80
N LEU A 89 -7.26 17.01 25.38
CA LEU A 89 -8.55 16.68 25.95
C LEU A 89 -8.91 17.74 27.02
N PRO A 90 -10.17 18.21 27.08
CA PRO A 90 -10.57 19.16 28.11
C PRO A 90 -10.36 18.54 29.50
N ALA A 91 -9.87 19.34 30.44
CA ALA A 91 -9.51 18.87 31.78
C ALA A 91 -10.70 18.36 32.60
N LYS A 92 -11.93 18.66 32.20
CA LYS A 92 -13.18 18.14 32.75
C LYS A 92 -14.23 18.01 31.64
N LEU A 93 -15.02 16.94 31.73
CA LEU A 93 -16.26 16.70 30.97
C LEU A 93 -17.34 17.71 31.37
#